data_AF-A0A7Y0N425-F1
#
_entry.id   AF-A0A7Y0N425-F1
#
_cell.length_a   1.000
_cell.length_b   1.000
_cell.length_c   1.000
_cell.angle_alpha   90.00
_cell.angle_beta   90.00
_cell.angle_gamma   90.00
#
_symmetry.space_group_name_H-M   'P 1'
#
loop_
_entity.id
_entity.type
_entity.pdbx_description
1 polymer ?
#
loop_
_entity_poly.entity_id
_entity_poly.type
_entity_poly.pdbx_seq_one_letter_code
_entity_poly.pdbx_strand_id
1 'polypeptide(L)'
;KLELAGISMGFSRVIFFTFLSGVAVGLLLYLWGQVWYLCAGVAVACWVSAYFYLQKKIADRLMKFEEQLPEALDIIKRVLQAGQPITQAFGEVGREVSAPLGPEFLNTFNLLNYGYDLRLAIMQMSERTPTVSMLAFSSAV
;
A
#
# COMPACT_ATOMS: atom_id res chain seq x y z
N LYS A 1 4.15 7.05 -4.76
CA LYS A 1 3.96 5.74 -5.48
C LYS A 1 4.49 4.51 -4.74
N LEU A 2 5.24 4.61 -3.62
CA LEU A 2 5.76 3.44 -2.87
C LEU A 2 5.24 3.33 -1.42
N GLU A 3 4.60 4.36 -0.86
CA GLU A 3 3.86 4.28 0.42
C GLU A 3 2.60 3.42 0.33
N LEU A 4 2.08 3.29 -0.88
CA LEU A 4 0.99 2.46 -1.34
C LEU A 4 0.97 1.00 -0.90
N ALA A 5 2.14 0.40 -0.71
CA ALA A 5 2.24 -1.00 -0.37
C ALA A 5 1.92 -1.26 1.12
N GLY A 6 1.99 -0.23 1.98
CA GLY A 6 1.94 -0.34 3.45
C GLY A 6 2.70 -1.54 4.01
N ILE A 7 3.87 -1.78 3.41
CA ILE A 7 4.88 -2.72 3.88
C ILE A 7 5.99 -1.87 4.46
N SER A 8 6.13 -1.89 5.79
CA SER A 8 7.26 -1.29 6.52
C SER A 8 8.58 -2.03 6.30
N MET A 9 8.60 -3.15 5.56
CA MET A 9 9.83 -3.70 5.00
C MET A 9 10.22 -2.86 3.79
N GLY A 10 11.10 -1.88 4.04
CA GLY A 10 11.55 -0.91 3.05
C GLY A 10 11.85 -1.56 1.71
N PHE A 11 11.42 -0.90 0.64
CA PHE A 11 11.75 -1.18 -0.75
C PHE A 11 13.21 -1.64 -0.93
N SER A 12 14.11 -1.02 -0.16
CA SER A 12 15.51 -1.39 -0.05
C SER A 12 15.72 -2.87 0.31
N ARG A 13 15.00 -3.44 1.27
CA ARG A 13 15.13 -4.84 1.74
C ARG A 13 14.62 -5.88 0.74
N VAL A 14 13.53 -5.64 0.02
CA VAL A 14 13.04 -6.59 -1.01
C VAL A 14 13.99 -6.61 -2.21
N ILE A 15 14.46 -5.44 -2.64
CA ILE A 15 15.51 -5.34 -3.66
C ILE A 15 16.80 -5.95 -3.13
N PHE A 16 17.16 -5.73 -1.87
CA PHE A 16 18.36 -6.29 -1.25
C PHE A 16 18.31 -7.82 -1.24
N PHE A 17 17.20 -8.44 -0.81
CA PHE A 17 17.05 -9.89 -0.81
C PHE A 17 17.02 -10.48 -2.22
N THR A 18 16.40 -9.79 -3.18
CA THR A 18 16.37 -10.22 -4.59
C THR A 18 17.75 -10.12 -5.23
N PHE A 19 18.48 -9.04 -4.95
CA PHE A 19 19.84 -8.83 -5.41
C PHE A 19 20.79 -9.84 -4.76
N LEU A 20 20.66 -10.06 -3.44
CA LEU A 20 21.48 -11.02 -2.70
C LEU A 20 21.22 -12.46 -3.15
N SER A 21 19.97 -12.84 -3.43
CA SER A 21 19.65 -14.17 -3.97
C SER A 21 20.15 -14.33 -5.41
N GLY A 22 20.02 -13.31 -6.26
CA GLY A 22 20.56 -13.32 -7.62
C GLY A 22 22.08 -13.45 -7.66
N VAL A 23 22.78 -12.73 -6.77
CA VAL A 23 24.25 -12.82 -6.63
C VAL A 23 24.67 -14.17 -6.06
N ALA A 24 23.97 -14.70 -5.07
CA ALA A 24 24.27 -16.01 -4.48
C ALA A 24 24.11 -17.16 -5.50
N VAL A 25 23.03 -17.14 -6.30
CA VAL A 25 22.79 -18.13 -7.35
C VAL A 25 23.81 -17.98 -8.49
N GLY A 26 24.15 -16.75 -8.88
CA GLY A 26 25.18 -16.48 -9.89
C GLY A 26 26.58 -16.97 -9.45
N LEU A 27 26.95 -16.77 -8.19
CA LEU A 27 28.22 -17.24 -7.61
C LEU A 27 28.29 -18.77 -7.52
N LEU A 28 27.20 -19.43 -7.10
CA LEU A 28 27.13 -20.90 -7.03
C LEU A 28 27.26 -21.54 -8.42
N LEU A 29 26.61 -20.97 -9.43
CA LEU A 29 26.70 -21.46 -10.81
C LEU A 29 28.08 -21.21 -11.44
N TYR A 30 28.74 -20.09 -11.10
CA TYR A 30 30.12 -19.81 -11.50
C TYR A 30 31.12 -20.81 -10.90
N LEU A 31 30.97 -21.16 -9.62
CA LEU A 31 31.81 -22.15 -8.94
C LEU A 31 31.63 -23.58 -9.48
N TRP A 32 30.50 -23.89 -10.12
CA TRP A 32 30.23 -25.17 -10.78
C TRP A 32 30.63 -25.24 -12.27
N GLY A 33 31.32 -24.23 -12.80
CA GLY A 33 31.90 -24.26 -14.15
C GLY A 33 30.86 -24.18 -15.29
N GLN A 34 29.64 -23.74 -15.00
CA GLN A 34 28.58 -23.55 -15.98
C GLN A 34 28.79 -22.28 -16.84
N VAL A 35 28.24 -22.30 -18.05
CA VAL A 35 28.40 -21.22 -19.03
C VAL A 35 27.76 -19.92 -18.50
N TRP A 36 28.50 -18.81 -18.57
CA TRP A 36 28.10 -17.51 -18.00
C TRP A 36 26.72 -17.00 -18.46
N TYR A 37 26.25 -17.39 -19.65
CA TYR A 37 24.93 -17.05 -20.18
C TYR A 37 23.77 -17.64 -19.35
N LEU A 38 23.92 -18.84 -18.76
CA LEU A 38 22.89 -19.45 -17.90
C LEU A 38 22.77 -18.70 -16.56
N CYS A 39 23.89 -18.24 -15.99
CA CYS A 39 23.90 -17.41 -14.78
C CYS A 39 23.15 -16.10 -14.99
N ALA A 40 23.41 -15.43 -16.12
CA ALA A 40 22.71 -14.19 -16.48
C ALA A 40 21.21 -14.41 -16.65
N GLY A 41 20.80 -15.53 -17.28
CA GLY A 41 19.39 -15.88 -17.47
C GLY A 41 18.63 -16.05 -16.14
N VAL A 42 19.21 -16.76 -15.17
CA VAL A 42 18.57 -16.98 -13.86
C VAL A 42 18.50 -15.70 -13.03
N ALA A 43 19.54 -14.87 -13.05
CA ALA A 43 19.54 -13.59 -12.35
C ALA A 43 18.43 -12.66 -12.87
N VAL A 44 18.26 -12.59 -14.20
CA VAL A 44 17.19 -11.81 -14.82
C VAL A 44 15.82 -12.41 -14.49
N ALA A 45 15.66 -13.73 -14.55
CA ALA A 45 14.41 -14.39 -14.21
C ALA A 45 13.98 -14.10 -12.76
N CYS A 46 14.91 -14.23 -11.79
CA CYS A 46 14.64 -13.90 -10.39
C CYS A 46 14.22 -12.44 -10.19
N TRP A 47 14.89 -11.51 -10.89
CA TRP A 47 14.54 -10.10 -10.85
C TRP A 47 13.13 -9.83 -11.36
N VAL A 48 12.78 -10.41 -12.52
CA VAL A 48 11.46 -10.27 -13.13
C VAL A 48 10.38 -10.89 -12.24
N SER A 49 10.60 -12.09 -11.69
CA SER A 49 9.64 -12.74 -10.80
C SER A 49 9.37 -11.93 -9.52
N ALA A 50 10.42 -11.37 -8.91
CA ALA A 50 10.27 -10.52 -7.73
C ALA A 50 9.50 -9.24 -8.03
N TYR A 51 9.78 -8.60 -9.18
CA TYR A 51 9.05 -7.41 -9.63
C TYR A 51 7.55 -7.70 -9.82
N PHE A 52 7.20 -8.80 -10.49
CA PHE A 52 5.80 -9.20 -10.68
C PHE A 52 5.10 -9.54 -9.36
N TYR A 53 5.78 -10.22 -8.44
CA TYR A 53 5.22 -10.53 -7.12
C TYR A 53 4.89 -9.26 -6.32
N LEU A 54 5.79 -8.27 -6.36
CA LEU A 54 5.57 -6.99 -5.69
C LEU A 54 4.39 -6.23 -6.29
N GLN A 55 4.33 -6.14 -7.62
CA GLN A 55 3.23 -5.48 -8.33
C GLN A 55 1.88 -6.13 -8.02
N LYS A 56 1.83 -7.48 -8.02
CA LYS A 56 0.62 -8.22 -7.67
C LYS A 56 0.16 -7.90 -6.24
N LYS A 57 1.08 -7.88 -5.28
CA LYS A 57 0.75 -7.57 -3.88
C LYS A 57 0.23 -6.15 -3.69
N ILE A 58 0.74 -5.18 -4.46
CA ILE A 58 0.21 -3.80 -4.46
C ILE A 58 -1.20 -3.78 -5.04
N ALA A 59 -1.42 -4.43 -6.19
CA ALA A 59 -2.74 -4.52 -6.81
C ALA A 59 -3.76 -5.18 -5.88
N ASP A 60 -3.41 -6.32 -5.26
CA ASP A 60 -4.27 -7.01 -4.31
C ASP A 60 -4.63 -6.14 -3.10
N ARG A 61 -3.68 -5.32 -2.62
CA ARG A 61 -3.93 -4.38 -1.52
C ARG A 61 -4.88 -3.25 -1.93
N LEU A 62 -4.70 -2.67 -3.11
CA LEU A 62 -5.58 -1.61 -3.62
C LEU A 62 -6.99 -2.12 -3.89
N MET A 63 -7.11 -3.32 -4.45
CA MET A 63 -8.42 -3.97 -4.64
C MET A 63 -9.14 -4.18 -3.31
N LYS A 64 -8.45 -4.69 -2.28
CA LYS A 64 -9.03 -4.83 -0.93
C LYS A 64 -9.45 -3.50 -0.33
N PHE A 65 -8.69 -2.43 -0.56
CA PHE A 65 -9.06 -1.09 -0.11
C PHE A 65 -10.38 -0.64 -0.75
N GLU A 66 -10.53 -0.86 -2.06
CA GLU A 66 -11.74 -0.48 -2.80
C GLU A 66 -12.96 -1.32 -2.39
N GLU A 67 -12.76 -2.61 -2.09
CA GLU A 67 -13.79 -3.50 -1.55
C GLU A 67 -14.27 -3.08 -0.15
N GLN A 68 -13.39 -2.55 0.69
CA GLN A 68 -13.70 -2.09 2.05
C GLN A 68 -14.30 -0.68 2.10
N LEU A 69 -14.22 0.10 1.01
CA LEU A 69 -14.66 1.50 1.00
C LEU A 69 -16.17 1.68 1.27
N PRO A 70 -17.08 0.85 0.72
CA PRO A 70 -18.51 0.94 1.04
C PRO A 70 -18.80 0.76 2.53
N GLU A 71 -18.13 -0.20 3.17
CA GLU A 71 -18.26 -0.46 4.62
C GLU A 71 -17.83 0.78 5.44
N ALA A 72 -16.73 1.41 5.05
CA ALA A 72 -16.28 2.66 5.68
C ALA A 72 -17.30 3.79 5.55
N LEU A 73 -17.91 3.95 4.38
CA LEU A 73 -18.94 4.96 4.13
C LEU A 73 -20.20 4.71 4.96
N ASP A 74 -20.60 3.45 5.16
CA ASP A 74 -21.73 3.09 6.02
C ASP A 74 -21.47 3.46 7.48
N ILE A 75 -20.26 3.22 7.99
CA ILE A 75 -19.85 3.65 9.33
C ILE A 75 -19.90 5.17 9.42
N ILE A 76 -19.33 5.90 8.45
CA ILE A 76 -19.36 7.37 8.44
C ILE A 76 -20.79 7.90 8.47
N LYS A 77 -21.67 7.34 7.63
CA LYS A 77 -23.09 7.70 7.60
C LYS A 77 -23.74 7.51 8.97
N ARG A 78 -23.52 6.36 9.62
CA ARG A 78 -24.06 6.04 10.96
C ARG A 78 -23.57 7.03 12.02
N VAL A 79 -22.28 7.38 12.00
CA VAL A 79 -21.67 8.32 12.94
C VAL A 79 -22.21 9.75 12.74
N LEU A 80 -22.32 10.20 11.48
CA LEU A 80 -22.89 11.51 11.16
C LEU A 80 -24.38 11.60 11.50
N GLN A 81 -25.15 10.52 11.29
CA GLN A 81 -26.56 10.44 11.69
C GLN A 81 -26.75 10.52 13.21
N ALA A 82 -25.76 10.07 13.99
CA ALA A 82 -25.73 10.25 15.44
C ALA A 82 -25.35 11.68 15.88
N GLY A 83 -25.09 12.59 14.93
CA GLY A 83 -24.71 13.98 15.18
C GLY A 83 -23.25 14.18 15.59
N GLN A 84 -22.41 13.15 15.44
CA GLN A 84 -20.99 13.26 15.78
C GLN A 84 -20.21 14.05 14.72
N PRO A 85 -19.13 14.75 15.11
CA PRO A 85 -18.24 15.43 14.17
C PRO A 85 -17.64 14.46 13.15
N ILE A 86 -17.42 14.95 11.93
CA ILE A 86 -16.82 14.16 10.85
C ILE A 86 -15.44 13.60 11.22
N THR A 87 -14.66 14.32 12.03
CA THR A 87 -13.36 13.85 12.54
C THR A 87 -13.50 12.54 13.31
N GLN A 88 -14.53 12.41 14.16
CA GLN A 88 -14.78 11.16 14.88
C GLN A 88 -15.17 10.01 13.94
N ALA A 89 -15.92 10.31 12.88
CA ALA A 89 -16.28 9.30 11.87
C ALA A 89 -15.04 8.64 11.23
N PHE A 90 -14.01 9.44 10.89
CA PHE A 90 -12.73 8.90 10.42
C PHE A 90 -12.04 8.01 11.46
N GLY A 91 -12.10 8.40 12.74
CA GLY A 91 -11.52 7.63 13.85
C GLY A 91 -12.25 6.32 14.14
N GLU A 92 -13.56 6.25 13.95
CA GLU A 92 -14.35 5.00 14.08
C GLU A 92 -14.06 4.05 12.92
N VAL A 93 -14.04 4.53 11.68
CA VAL A 93 -13.64 3.73 10.51
C VAL A 93 -12.24 3.14 10.71
N GLY A 94 -11.31 3.93 11.22
CA GLY A 94 -9.93 3.48 11.43
C GLY A 94 -9.78 2.37 12.48
N ARG A 95 -10.77 2.19 13.35
CA ARG A 95 -10.79 1.16 14.41
C ARG A 95 -11.66 -0.04 14.07
N GLU A 96 -12.78 0.18 13.37
CA GLU A 96 -13.72 -0.88 12.97
C GLU A 96 -13.25 -1.62 11.72
N VAL A 97 -12.66 -0.93 10.73
CA VAL A 97 -12.27 -1.55 9.46
C VAL A 97 -10.86 -2.11 9.51
N SER A 98 -10.69 -3.33 9.00
CA SER A 98 -9.39 -3.99 8.92
C SER A 98 -8.42 -3.33 7.92
N ALA A 99 -7.15 -3.73 7.95
CA ALA A 99 -6.19 -3.29 6.95
C ALA A 99 -6.58 -3.82 5.54
N PRO A 100 -6.36 -3.06 4.46
CA PRO A 100 -5.55 -1.84 4.40
C PRO A 100 -6.28 -0.51 4.65
N LEU A 101 -7.62 -0.49 4.73
CA LEU A 101 -8.37 0.76 4.80
C LEU A 101 -8.32 1.44 6.17
N GLY A 102 -8.54 0.68 7.25
CA GLY A 102 -8.58 1.25 8.62
C GLY A 102 -7.35 2.10 8.98
N PRO A 103 -6.12 1.61 8.79
CA PRO A 103 -4.92 2.38 9.09
C PRO A 103 -4.82 3.72 8.34
N GLU A 104 -5.32 3.81 7.11
CA GLU A 104 -5.31 5.06 6.34
C GLU A 104 -6.30 6.08 6.89
N PHE A 105 -7.50 5.64 7.25
CA PHE A 105 -8.50 6.49 7.91
C PHE A 105 -8.05 6.94 9.30
N LEU A 106 -7.36 6.07 10.05
CA LEU A 106 -6.76 6.41 11.34
C LEU A 106 -5.64 7.45 11.18
N ASN A 107 -4.83 7.36 10.12
CA ASN A 107 -3.81 8.36 9.81
C ASN A 107 -4.45 9.71 9.47
N THR A 108 -5.50 9.71 8.65
CA THR A 108 -6.29 10.91 8.33
C THR A 108 -6.92 11.53 9.57
N PHE A 109 -7.45 10.70 10.49
CA PHE A 109 -7.94 11.17 11.79
C PHE A 109 -6.85 11.84 12.63
N ASN A 110 -5.64 11.28 12.67
CA ASN A 110 -4.52 11.88 13.39
C ASN A 110 -4.12 13.23 12.79
N LEU A 111 -4.08 13.35 11.45
CA LEU A 111 -3.82 14.63 10.77
C LEU A 111 -4.87 15.68 11.15
N LEU A 112 -6.15 15.31 11.13
CA LEU A 112 -7.23 16.20 11.56
C LEU A 112 -7.07 16.65 13.02
N ASN A 113 -6.70 15.74 13.92
CA ASN A 113 -6.44 16.08 15.34
C ASN A 113 -5.22 16.99 15.52
N TYR A 114 -4.24 16.94 14.63
CA TYR A 114 -3.12 17.88 14.61
C TYR A 114 -3.47 19.24 14.01
N GLY A 115 -4.73 19.47 13.61
CA GLY A 115 -5.20 20.74 13.09
C GLY A 115 -4.95 20.92 11.60
N TYR A 116 -4.60 19.85 10.86
CA TYR A 116 -4.55 19.92 9.41
C TYR A 116 -5.97 20.07 8.81
N ASP A 117 -6.04 20.74 7.66
CA ASP A 117 -7.26 20.86 6.88
C ASP A 117 -7.74 19.48 6.40
N LEU A 118 -9.05 19.25 6.45
CA LEU A 118 -9.70 18.02 5.97
C LEU A 118 -9.37 17.73 4.50
N ARG A 119 -9.37 18.75 3.65
CA ARG A 119 -9.05 18.60 2.23
C ARG A 119 -7.61 18.13 2.04
N LEU A 120 -6.68 18.69 2.79
CA LEU A 120 -5.27 18.27 2.75
C LEU A 120 -5.11 16.83 3.25
N ALA A 121 -5.78 16.47 4.34
CA ALA A 121 -5.70 15.13 4.91
C ALA A 121 -6.26 14.07 3.96
N ILE A 122 -7.39 14.35 3.30
CA ILE A 122 -7.99 13.49 2.26
C ILE A 122 -7.08 13.38 1.02
N MET A 123 -6.46 14.49 0.61
CA MET A 123 -5.53 14.51 -0.52
C MET A 123 -4.28 13.66 -0.21
N GLN A 124 -3.72 13.76 1.00
CA GLN A 124 -2.61 12.91 1.42
C GLN A 124 -3.02 11.43 1.47
N MET A 125 -4.24 11.14 1.90
CA MET A 125 -4.77 9.77 1.85
C MET A 125 -4.89 9.27 0.40
N SER A 126 -5.37 10.08 -0.55
CA SER A 126 -5.48 9.69 -1.96
C SER A 126 -4.13 9.51 -2.66
N GLU A 127 -3.09 10.25 -2.26
CA GLU A 127 -1.72 10.04 -2.73
C GLU A 127 -1.11 8.73 -2.24
N ARG A 128 -1.45 8.33 -1.00
CA ARG A 128 -1.02 7.05 -0.40
C ARG A 128 -1.86 5.87 -0.87
N THR A 129 -3.11 6.07 -1.27
CA THR A 129 -4.04 5.06 -1.82
C THR A 129 -4.75 5.58 -3.08
N PRO A 130 -4.08 5.61 -4.26
CA PRO A 130 -4.69 6.03 -5.51
C PRO A 130 -5.51 4.87 -6.09
N THR A 131 -6.66 4.63 -5.47
CA THR A 131 -7.77 3.89 -6.09
C THR A 131 -8.63 4.87 -6.89
N VAL A 132 -9.41 4.35 -7.84
CA VAL A 132 -10.30 5.18 -8.66
C VAL A 132 -11.31 5.91 -7.78
N SER A 133 -11.89 5.21 -6.81
CA SER A 133 -12.84 5.79 -5.87
C SER A 133 -12.23 6.89 -5.00
N MET A 134 -10.99 6.73 -4.54
CA MET A 134 -10.34 7.70 -3.67
C MET A 134 -9.94 8.99 -4.41
N LEU A 135 -9.52 8.87 -5.67
CA LEU A 135 -9.27 10.02 -6.54
C LEU A 135 -10.56 10.77 -6.85
N ALA A 136 -11.65 10.04 -7.12
CA ALA A 136 -12.97 10.65 -7.29
C ALA A 136 -13.42 11.38 -6.02
N PHE A 137 -13.28 10.75 -4.85
CA PHE A 137 -13.62 11.33 -3.55
C PHE A 137 -12.83 12.62 -3.24
N SER A 138 -11.51 12.60 -3.45
CA SER A 138 -10.65 13.77 -3.24
C SER A 138 -10.95 14.93 -4.21
N SER A 139 -11.54 14.66 -5.37
CA SER A 139 -11.94 15.71 -6.32
C SER A 139 -13.30 16.32 -6.01
N ALA A 140 -14.12 15.63 -5.21
CA ALA A 140 -15.47 16.06 -4.83
C ALA A 140 -15.51 16.92 -3.55
N VAL A 141 -14.43 16.89 -2.76
CA VAL A 141 -14.22 17.69 -1.53
C VAL A 141 -13.41 18.93 -1.82
#